data_AF-A0A955NJQ5-F1
#
_entry.id   AF-A0A955NJQ5-F1
#
_cell.length_a   1.000
_cell.length_b   1.000
_cell.length_c   1.000
_cell.angle_alpha   90.00
_cell.angle_beta   90.00
_cell.angle_gamma   90.00
#
_symmetry.space_group_name_H-M   'P 1'
#
loop_
_entity.id
_entity.type
_entity.pdbx_description
1 polymer ?
#
loop_
_entity_poly.entity_id
_entity_poly.type
_entity_poly.pdbx_seq_one_letter_code
_entity_poly.pdbx_strand_id
1 'polypeptide(L)'
;CVELLPAAIEAASLFDGNRGAPSDSRLAIHVGDGRHYLLATEKQFDLITLEPPPPSARGVVNLYSTDFYELAHTRLTPDGLLAQWWPITTQNVEDSQAMMRSILDVFPYVSVWTTDIYEMMVVGSMQPIELDIERIERRFGVPDVKEVLTEVGISNSSELLATYVMGREGLETFVANARPVTDNHPSIEYAPWIRPEVIHRILPRLLELAAPPPLKTATQEFSDEIQAEQQELFDFYRAIIAADAGDRELWKKLISRVVSRDPENPYYHWFLGSRP
;
A
#
# COMPACT_ATOMS: atom_id res chain seq x y z
N CYS A 1 -0.34 -10.48 15.75
CA CYS A 1 -1.32 -10.79 14.68
C CYS A 1 -2.66 -11.09 15.33
N VAL A 2 -3.73 -10.46 14.86
CA VAL A 2 -5.10 -10.81 15.24
C VAL A 2 -5.77 -11.34 13.98
N GLU A 3 -6.10 -12.63 13.96
CA GLU A 3 -6.62 -13.35 12.80
C GLU A 3 -8.00 -13.89 13.13
N LEU A 4 -8.97 -13.63 12.25
CA LEU A 4 -10.37 -13.98 12.47
C LEU A 4 -10.62 -15.49 12.30
N LEU A 5 -9.92 -16.12 11.37
CA LEU A 5 -10.15 -17.50 10.94
C LEU A 5 -9.06 -18.44 11.47
N PRO A 6 -9.38 -19.36 12.40
CA PRO A 6 -8.43 -20.39 12.85
C PRO A 6 -7.80 -21.19 11.71
N ALA A 7 -8.58 -21.48 10.66
CA ALA A 7 -8.10 -22.22 9.49
C ALA A 7 -6.99 -21.50 8.72
N ALA A 8 -6.98 -20.15 8.70
CA ALA A 8 -5.89 -19.39 8.09
C ALA A 8 -4.57 -19.57 8.87
N ILE A 9 -4.66 -19.60 10.20
CA ILE A 9 -3.50 -19.85 11.09
C ILE A 9 -2.96 -21.27 10.88
N GLU A 10 -3.84 -22.27 10.82
CA GLU A 10 -3.46 -23.66 10.56
C GLU A 10 -2.78 -23.82 9.19
N ALA A 11 -3.29 -23.15 8.17
CA ALA A 11 -2.75 -23.18 6.82
C ALA A 11 -1.45 -22.37 6.67
N ALA A 12 -1.15 -21.41 7.55
CA ALA A 12 -0.03 -20.50 7.38
C ALA A 12 1.33 -21.21 7.27
N SER A 13 1.49 -22.37 7.93
CA SER A 13 2.73 -23.16 7.84
C SER A 13 2.90 -23.92 6.52
N LEU A 14 1.88 -23.92 5.65
CA LEU A 14 1.90 -24.57 4.33
C LEU A 14 2.50 -23.67 3.23
N PHE A 15 2.75 -22.39 3.53
CA PHE A 15 3.24 -21.41 2.55
C PHE A 15 4.66 -20.98 2.88
N ASP A 16 5.61 -21.32 2.00
CA ASP A 16 7.04 -20.96 2.16
C ASP A 16 7.25 -19.44 2.22
N GLY A 17 6.38 -18.67 1.55
CA GLY A 17 6.40 -17.20 1.57
C GLY A 17 6.19 -16.58 2.96
N ASN A 18 5.62 -17.33 3.92
CA ASN A 18 5.50 -16.86 5.31
C ASN A 18 6.82 -16.96 6.09
N ARG A 19 7.89 -17.50 5.50
CA ARG A 19 9.25 -17.60 6.08
C ARG A 19 9.28 -18.14 7.53
N GLY A 20 8.41 -19.10 7.82
CA GLY A 20 8.32 -19.70 9.16
C GLY A 20 7.72 -18.81 10.25
N ALA A 21 7.17 -17.63 9.91
CA ALA A 21 6.57 -16.70 10.87
C ALA A 21 5.56 -17.33 11.84
N PRO A 22 4.69 -18.29 11.45
CA PRO A 22 3.77 -18.94 12.39
C PRO A 22 4.44 -19.69 13.54
N SER A 23 5.72 -20.06 13.38
CA SER A 23 6.52 -20.75 14.40
C SER A 23 7.46 -19.82 15.16
N ASP A 24 7.52 -18.53 14.81
CA ASP A 24 8.40 -17.56 15.45
C ASP A 24 7.86 -17.14 16.82
N SER A 25 8.65 -17.34 17.88
CA SER A 25 8.30 -16.97 19.26
C SER A 25 8.00 -15.47 19.46
N ARG A 26 8.43 -14.60 18.54
CA ARG A 26 8.14 -13.16 18.55
C ARG A 26 6.72 -12.85 18.06
N LEU A 27 6.11 -13.76 17.30
CA LEU A 27 4.77 -13.59 16.75
C LEU A 27 3.71 -14.13 17.71
N ALA A 28 3.04 -13.22 18.43
CA ALA A 28 1.81 -13.56 19.16
C ALA A 28 0.60 -13.54 18.21
N ILE A 29 -0.05 -14.68 18.05
CA ILE A 29 -1.28 -14.84 17.26
C ILE A 29 -2.48 -14.92 18.20
N HIS A 30 -3.47 -14.05 17.99
CA HIS A 30 -4.74 -14.05 18.69
C HIS A 30 -5.88 -14.34 17.72
N VAL A 31 -6.71 -15.34 18.03
CA VAL A 31 -7.91 -15.62 17.24
C VAL A 31 -9.00 -14.62 17.63
N GLY A 32 -9.47 -13.82 16.67
CA GLY A 32 -10.57 -12.88 16.90
C GLY A 32 -10.64 -11.76 15.88
N ASP A 33 -11.58 -10.86 16.11
CA ASP A 33 -11.73 -9.63 15.33
C ASP A 33 -10.70 -8.57 15.76
N GLY A 34 -9.94 -8.04 14.79
CA GLY A 34 -8.89 -7.05 15.05
C GLY A 34 -9.40 -5.76 15.70
N ARG A 35 -10.58 -5.29 15.28
CA ARG A 35 -11.20 -4.09 15.84
C ARG A 35 -11.65 -4.31 17.29
N HIS A 36 -12.27 -5.44 17.60
CA HIS A 36 -12.63 -5.83 18.96
C HIS A 36 -11.38 -5.96 19.84
N TYR A 37 -10.29 -6.54 19.34
CA TYR A 37 -9.04 -6.60 20.09
C TYR A 37 -8.52 -5.20 20.46
N LEU A 38 -8.54 -4.24 19.53
CA LEU A 38 -8.15 -2.85 19.81
C LEU A 38 -9.08 -2.16 20.82
N LEU A 39 -10.39 -2.46 20.80
CA LEU A 39 -11.33 -1.97 21.81
C LEU A 39 -11.01 -2.49 23.21
N ALA A 40 -10.65 -3.77 23.32
CA ALA A 40 -10.48 -4.45 24.60
C ALA A 40 -9.08 -4.27 25.23
N THR A 41 -8.04 -4.07 24.42
CA THR A 41 -6.66 -3.96 24.91
C THR A 41 -6.32 -2.54 25.37
N GLU A 42 -5.46 -2.41 26.39
CA GLU A 42 -4.82 -1.14 26.76
C GLU A 42 -3.41 -0.99 26.17
N LYS A 43 -2.91 -2.02 25.46
CA LYS A 43 -1.58 -1.99 24.85
C LYS A 43 -1.52 -0.93 23.75
N GLN A 44 -0.38 -0.23 23.69
CA GLN A 44 -0.03 0.65 22.59
C GLN A 44 0.97 -0.03 21.66
N PHE A 45 0.97 0.37 20.39
CA PHE A 45 1.77 -0.21 19.32
C PHE A 45 2.54 0.88 18.56
N ASP A 46 3.77 0.58 18.16
CA ASP A 46 4.54 1.47 17.27
C ASP A 46 4.09 1.35 15.80
N LEU A 47 3.43 0.25 15.45
CA LEU A 47 2.85 0.01 14.13
C LEU A 47 1.56 -0.79 14.28
N ILE A 48 0.48 -0.27 13.70
CA ILE A 48 -0.73 -1.03 13.40
C ILE A 48 -0.80 -1.17 11.89
N THR A 49 -0.77 -2.41 11.39
CA THR A 49 -0.92 -2.71 9.97
C THR A 49 -2.15 -3.59 9.74
N LEU A 50 -2.86 -3.34 8.65
CA LEU A 50 -4.10 -4.04 8.30
C LEU A 50 -4.08 -4.51 6.85
N GLU A 51 -4.40 -5.79 6.67
CA GLU A 51 -4.65 -6.44 5.38
C GLU A 51 -5.96 -7.24 5.50
N PRO A 52 -7.11 -6.56 5.66
CA PRO A 52 -8.39 -7.25 5.80
C PRO A 52 -8.86 -7.79 4.44
N PRO A 53 -9.94 -8.60 4.39
CA PRO A 53 -10.59 -8.93 3.13
C PRO A 53 -11.05 -7.67 2.34
N PRO A 54 -11.55 -7.82 1.10
CA PRO A 54 -12.03 -6.69 0.32
C PRO A 54 -13.05 -5.82 1.09
N PRO A 55 -12.98 -4.48 1.03
CA PRO A 55 -13.81 -3.57 1.82
C PRO A 55 -15.33 -3.72 1.65
N SER A 56 -15.77 -4.23 0.50
CA SER A 56 -17.19 -4.52 0.20
C SER A 56 -17.70 -5.82 0.85
N ALA A 57 -16.81 -6.64 1.43
CA ALA A 57 -17.22 -7.75 2.26
C ALA A 57 -17.94 -7.24 3.52
N ARG A 58 -19.03 -7.91 3.89
CA ARG A 58 -19.91 -7.48 4.98
C ARG A 58 -19.12 -7.25 6.28
N GLY A 59 -19.26 -6.05 6.85
CA GLY A 59 -18.59 -5.64 8.08
C GLY A 59 -17.12 -5.22 7.92
N VAL A 60 -16.47 -5.47 6.79
CA VAL A 60 -15.05 -5.14 6.59
C VAL A 60 -14.83 -3.65 6.35
N VAL A 61 -15.80 -2.97 5.73
CA VAL A 61 -15.82 -1.49 5.61
C VAL A 61 -15.62 -0.77 6.95
N ASN A 62 -15.99 -1.39 8.07
CA ASN A 62 -15.81 -0.84 9.41
C ASN A 62 -14.34 -0.79 9.87
N LEU A 63 -13.40 -1.37 9.11
CA LEU A 63 -11.95 -1.22 9.28
C LEU A 63 -11.39 -0.07 8.44
N TYR A 64 -12.23 0.59 7.65
CA TYR A 64 -11.89 1.73 6.80
C TYR A 64 -12.65 3.01 7.20
N SER A 65 -13.32 3.00 8.35
CA SER A 65 -14.12 4.11 8.86
C SER A 65 -13.28 5.08 9.69
N THR A 66 -13.73 6.35 9.76
CA THR A 66 -13.16 7.35 10.67
C THR A 66 -13.12 6.83 12.10
N ASP A 67 -14.20 6.19 12.56
CA ASP A 67 -14.32 5.62 13.91
C ASP A 67 -13.25 4.55 14.20
N PHE A 68 -12.90 3.73 13.20
CA PHE A 68 -11.82 2.76 13.34
C PHE A 68 -10.45 3.43 13.39
N TYR A 69 -10.20 4.42 12.53
CA TYR A 69 -8.92 5.13 12.55
C TYR A 69 -8.74 5.92 13.86
N GLU A 70 -9.80 6.51 14.42
CA GLU A 70 -9.78 7.13 15.75
C GLU A 70 -9.42 6.09 16.82
N LEU A 71 -10.07 4.92 16.81
CA LEU A 71 -9.74 3.83 17.73
C LEU A 71 -8.27 3.39 17.58
N ALA A 72 -7.80 3.17 16.35
CA ALA A 72 -6.43 2.75 16.09
C ALA A 72 -5.43 3.77 16.60
N HIS A 73 -5.67 5.07 16.37
CA HIS A 73 -4.88 6.15 16.92
C HIS A 73 -4.79 6.09 18.46
N THR A 74 -5.89 5.81 19.18
CA THR A 74 -5.82 5.68 20.66
C THR A 74 -4.98 4.49 21.15
N ARG A 75 -4.59 3.58 20.24
CA ARG A 75 -3.73 2.42 20.50
C ARG A 75 -2.36 2.52 19.85
N LEU A 76 -2.02 3.65 19.23
CA LEU A 76 -0.66 3.92 18.78
C LEU A 76 0.16 4.59 19.89
N THR A 77 1.47 4.34 19.89
CA THR A 77 2.42 5.18 20.64
C THR A 77 2.47 6.58 20.01
N PRO A 78 3.02 7.60 20.69
CA PRO A 78 3.08 8.97 20.14
C PRO A 78 3.75 9.08 18.75
N ASP A 79 4.73 8.22 18.47
CA ASP A 79 5.46 8.12 17.20
C ASP A 79 4.97 6.95 16.33
N GLY A 80 3.85 6.33 16.72
CA GLY A 80 3.31 5.14 16.08
C GLY A 80 2.68 5.43 14.72
N LEU A 81 2.73 4.44 13.84
CA LEU A 81 2.20 4.52 12.47
C LEU A 81 1.02 3.58 12.28
N LEU A 82 0.04 4.00 11.48
CA LEU A 82 -0.94 3.12 10.87
C LEU A 82 -0.55 2.85 9.41
N ALA A 83 -0.53 1.59 8.98
CA ALA A 83 -0.36 1.20 7.58
C ALA A 83 -1.61 0.45 7.10
N GLN A 84 -2.30 1.03 6.12
CA GLN A 84 -3.57 0.54 5.60
C GLN A 84 -3.43 0.10 4.15
N TRP A 85 -3.73 -1.17 3.87
CA TRP A 85 -3.91 -1.67 2.51
C TRP A 85 -5.08 -0.96 1.83
N TRP A 86 -4.89 -0.49 0.59
CA TRP A 86 -5.91 0.15 -0.24
C TRP A 86 -6.02 -0.57 -1.60
N PRO A 87 -7.04 -1.44 -1.75
CA PRO A 87 -7.27 -2.20 -2.98
C PRO A 87 -8.03 -1.40 -4.05
N ILE A 88 -7.30 -0.63 -4.86
CA ILE A 88 -7.86 0.38 -5.78
C ILE A 88 -8.78 -0.20 -6.88
N THR A 89 -8.81 -1.51 -7.09
CA THR A 89 -9.68 -2.19 -8.08
C THR A 89 -10.97 -2.78 -7.52
N THR A 90 -11.11 -2.84 -6.20
CA THR A 90 -12.27 -3.48 -5.55
C THR A 90 -13.40 -2.49 -5.25
N GLN A 91 -13.10 -1.19 -5.24
CA GLN A 91 -14.07 -0.10 -5.05
C GLN A 91 -14.23 0.72 -6.34
N ASN A 92 -15.31 1.50 -6.43
CA ASN A 92 -15.36 2.58 -7.42
C ASN A 92 -14.52 3.78 -6.95
N VAL A 93 -14.41 4.81 -7.81
CA VAL A 93 -13.61 6.00 -7.49
C VAL A 93 -14.20 6.73 -6.27
N GLU A 94 -15.52 6.86 -6.22
CA GLU A 94 -16.24 7.61 -5.18
C GLU A 94 -16.11 6.94 -3.78
N ASP A 95 -16.21 5.61 -3.73
CA ASP A 95 -16.03 4.79 -2.53
C ASP A 95 -14.56 4.82 -2.08
N SER A 96 -13.61 4.75 -3.02
CA SER A 96 -12.19 4.90 -2.71
C SER A 96 -11.89 6.27 -2.13
N GLN A 97 -12.48 7.33 -2.68
CA GLN A 97 -12.36 8.68 -2.12
C GLN A 97 -12.95 8.78 -0.71
N ALA A 98 -14.07 8.11 -0.44
CA ALA A 98 -14.69 8.07 0.89
C ALA A 98 -13.81 7.34 1.92
N MET A 99 -13.19 6.21 1.55
CA MET A 99 -12.22 5.51 2.42
C MET A 99 -11.04 6.41 2.76
N MET A 100 -10.47 7.05 1.74
CA MET A 100 -9.28 7.89 1.91
C MET A 100 -9.60 9.21 2.64
N ARG A 101 -10.83 9.71 2.53
CA ARG A 101 -11.30 10.84 3.36
C ARG A 101 -11.28 10.46 4.85
N SER A 102 -11.69 9.23 5.17
CA SER A 102 -11.80 8.74 6.55
C SER A 102 -10.44 8.72 7.25
N ILE A 103 -9.38 8.24 6.59
CA ILE A 103 -8.02 8.27 7.18
C ILE A 103 -7.48 9.69 7.28
N LEU A 104 -7.74 10.55 6.28
CA LEU A 104 -7.33 11.97 6.28
C LEU A 104 -8.00 12.79 7.39
N ASP A 105 -9.22 12.41 7.81
CA ASP A 105 -9.94 13.07 8.92
C ASP A 105 -9.28 12.83 10.29
N VAL A 106 -8.53 11.74 10.44
CA VAL A 106 -7.90 11.37 11.72
C VAL A 106 -6.41 11.72 11.74
N PHE A 107 -5.66 11.33 10.70
CA PHE A 107 -4.21 11.45 10.69
C PHE A 107 -3.74 12.72 9.96
N PRO A 108 -3.06 13.66 10.64
CA PRO A 108 -2.57 14.90 10.01
C PRO A 108 -1.42 14.67 9.03
N TYR A 109 -0.65 13.60 9.17
CA TYR A 109 0.43 13.23 8.25
C TYR A 109 0.09 11.92 7.57
N VAL A 110 0.00 11.97 6.24
CA VAL A 110 -0.32 10.80 5.40
C VAL A 110 0.63 10.72 4.22
N SER A 111 1.04 9.50 3.89
CA SER A 111 1.76 9.16 2.65
C SER A 111 1.12 7.96 1.98
N VAL A 112 1.19 7.92 0.65
CA VAL A 112 0.66 6.84 -0.19
C VAL A 112 1.81 6.24 -0.96
N TRP A 113 1.86 4.92 -0.98
CA TRP A 113 2.89 4.11 -1.64
C TRP A 113 2.19 3.07 -2.53
N THR A 114 2.76 2.76 -3.69
CA THR A 114 2.27 1.66 -4.53
C THR A 114 2.95 0.35 -4.12
N THR A 115 2.18 -0.72 -3.98
CA THR A 115 2.70 -2.04 -3.62
C THR A 115 2.58 -3.04 -4.77
N ASP A 116 1.59 -2.83 -5.63
CA ASP A 116 1.35 -3.52 -6.89
C ASP A 116 0.50 -2.57 -7.77
N ILE A 117 0.35 -2.86 -9.07
CA ILE A 117 -0.49 -2.09 -9.97
C ILE A 117 -1.95 -1.99 -9.49
N TYR A 118 -2.43 -2.99 -8.75
CA TYR A 118 -3.82 -3.06 -8.28
C TYR A 118 -4.03 -2.59 -6.85
N GLU A 119 -2.96 -2.18 -6.15
CA GLU A 119 -2.97 -1.98 -4.71
C GLU A 119 -2.04 -0.84 -4.28
N MET A 120 -2.45 -0.13 -3.24
CA MET A 120 -1.67 0.93 -2.60
C MET A 120 -1.58 0.65 -1.11
N MET A 121 -0.58 1.23 -0.47
CA MET A 121 -0.42 1.30 0.98
C MET A 121 -0.55 2.75 1.41
N VAL A 122 -1.40 3.03 2.39
CA VAL A 122 -1.57 4.37 2.97
C VAL A 122 -1.06 4.36 4.40
N VAL A 123 -0.08 5.22 4.68
CA VAL A 123 0.54 5.34 6.00
C VAL A 123 0.06 6.62 6.66
N GLY A 124 -0.55 6.51 7.84
CA GLY A 124 -1.04 7.62 8.66
C GLY A 124 -0.22 7.77 9.96
N SER A 125 0.00 9.02 10.37
CA SER A 125 0.74 9.37 11.59
C SER A 125 0.21 10.66 12.23
N MET A 126 0.35 10.77 13.56
CA MET A 126 0.12 12.00 14.31
C MET A 126 1.33 12.94 14.31
N GLN A 127 2.51 12.44 13.93
CA GLN A 127 3.76 13.18 13.82
C GLN A 127 4.26 13.22 12.36
N PRO A 128 5.06 14.22 11.97
CA PRO A 128 5.70 14.23 10.65
C PRO A 128 6.42 12.92 10.34
N ILE A 129 6.14 12.36 9.16
CA ILE A 129 6.83 11.16 8.66
C ILE A 129 8.11 11.64 7.96
N GLU A 130 9.25 11.55 8.64
CA GLU A 130 10.55 11.90 8.06
C GLU A 130 11.14 10.73 7.26
N LEU A 131 11.39 10.95 5.96
CA LEU A 131 12.10 10.00 5.10
C LEU A 131 13.59 10.35 5.08
N ASP A 132 14.32 9.83 6.07
CA ASP A 132 15.77 9.99 6.21
C ASP A 132 16.52 8.94 5.38
N ILE A 133 17.23 9.38 4.35
CA ILE A 133 17.89 8.51 3.38
C ILE A 133 18.96 7.66 4.04
N GLU A 134 19.83 8.25 4.87
CA GLU A 134 20.90 7.50 5.55
C GLU A 134 20.30 6.39 6.43
N ARG A 135 19.17 6.68 7.09
CA ARG A 135 18.45 5.68 7.87
C ARG A 135 17.80 4.61 7.01
N ILE A 136 17.22 4.97 5.86
CA ILE A 136 16.60 4.05 4.92
C ILE A 136 17.65 3.12 4.32
N GLU A 137 18.74 3.65 3.77
CA GLU A 137 19.85 2.86 3.20
C GLU A 137 20.43 1.87 4.22
N ARG A 138 20.67 2.34 5.45
CA ARG A 138 21.19 1.48 6.53
C ARG A 138 20.24 0.34 6.88
N ARG A 139 18.92 0.60 6.89
CA ARG A 139 17.91 -0.43 7.20
C ARG A 139 17.69 -1.37 6.02
N PHE A 140 17.73 -0.85 4.80
CA PHE A 140 17.67 -1.64 3.58
C PHE A 140 18.84 -2.61 3.48
N GLY A 141 20.04 -2.18 3.89
CA GLY A 141 21.24 -3.01 3.90
C GLY A 141 21.26 -4.15 4.92
N VAL A 142 20.24 -4.28 5.78
CA VAL A 142 20.10 -5.45 6.66
C VAL A 142 19.86 -6.69 5.77
N PRO A 143 20.66 -7.77 5.88
CA PRO A 143 20.63 -8.88 4.93
C PRO A 143 19.22 -9.45 4.67
N ASP A 144 18.49 -9.79 5.72
CA ASP A 144 17.13 -10.36 5.60
C ASP A 144 16.15 -9.37 4.95
N VAL A 145 16.29 -8.07 5.20
CA VAL A 145 15.44 -7.03 4.60
C VAL A 145 15.75 -6.90 3.11
N LYS A 146 17.03 -6.81 2.77
CA LYS A 146 17.47 -6.73 1.37
C LYS A 146 17.00 -7.94 0.57
N GLU A 147 17.15 -9.14 1.13
CA GLU A 147 16.72 -10.38 0.48
C GLU A 147 15.22 -10.38 0.18
N VAL A 148 14.37 -10.10 1.18
CA VAL A 148 12.91 -10.07 1.02
C VAL A 148 12.47 -9.03 -0.01
N LEU A 149 13.06 -7.83 0.02
CA LEU A 149 12.71 -6.77 -0.92
C LEU A 149 13.18 -7.10 -2.35
N THR A 150 14.34 -7.73 -2.50
CA THR A 150 14.85 -8.13 -3.82
C THR A 150 13.95 -9.21 -4.45
N GLU A 151 13.41 -10.14 -3.66
CA GLU A 151 12.46 -11.16 -4.15
C GLU A 151 11.20 -10.58 -4.79
N VAL A 152 10.80 -9.38 -4.37
CA VAL A 152 9.63 -8.65 -4.91
C VAL A 152 10.02 -7.56 -5.90
N GLY A 153 11.27 -7.55 -6.38
CA GLY A 153 11.74 -6.61 -7.40
C GLY A 153 12.16 -5.24 -6.89
N ILE A 154 12.50 -5.12 -5.61
CA ILE A 154 13.07 -3.92 -5.00
C ILE A 154 14.50 -4.24 -4.52
N SER A 155 15.48 -3.90 -5.34
CA SER A 155 16.90 -4.26 -5.18
C SER A 155 17.72 -3.21 -4.42
N ASN A 156 17.21 -1.98 -4.33
CA ASN A 156 17.91 -0.87 -3.68
C ASN A 156 16.93 0.16 -3.05
N SER A 157 17.48 1.17 -2.37
CA SER A 157 16.68 2.20 -1.69
C SER A 157 16.03 3.22 -2.63
N SER A 158 16.58 3.49 -3.81
CA SER A 158 15.97 4.40 -4.78
C SER A 158 14.73 3.76 -5.40
N GLU A 159 14.77 2.47 -5.72
CA GLU A 159 13.62 1.65 -6.14
C GLU A 159 12.54 1.57 -5.04
N LEU A 160 12.94 1.39 -3.77
CA LEU A 160 11.97 1.44 -2.66
C LEU A 160 11.29 2.82 -2.60
N LEU A 161 12.06 3.89 -2.68
CA LEU A 161 11.53 5.27 -2.62
C LEU A 161 10.73 5.64 -3.87
N ALA A 162 10.98 5.01 -5.00
CA ALA A 162 10.20 5.16 -6.23
C ALA A 162 8.76 4.65 -6.09
N THR A 163 8.50 3.77 -5.12
CA THR A 163 7.13 3.33 -4.80
C THR A 163 6.31 4.42 -4.09
N TYR A 164 6.91 5.49 -3.60
CA TYR A 164 6.16 6.63 -3.08
C TYR A 164 5.30 7.25 -4.18
N VAL A 165 4.02 7.46 -3.92
CA VAL A 165 3.10 8.09 -4.88
C VAL A 165 2.88 9.53 -4.49
N MET A 166 2.34 9.79 -3.30
CA MET A 166 1.96 11.16 -2.90
C MET A 166 1.90 11.33 -1.38
N GLY A 167 1.95 12.58 -0.95
CA GLY A 167 1.69 12.97 0.43
C GLY A 167 0.24 13.38 0.63
N ARG A 168 -0.04 13.92 1.82
CA ARG A 168 -1.37 14.42 2.20
C ARG A 168 -1.99 15.37 1.17
N GLU A 169 -1.25 16.33 0.62
CA GLU A 169 -1.78 17.31 -0.34
C GLU A 169 -2.32 16.65 -1.62
N GLY A 170 -1.59 15.67 -2.16
CA GLY A 170 -2.03 14.89 -3.30
C GLY A 170 -3.28 14.07 -2.97
N LEU A 171 -3.31 13.43 -1.79
CA LEU A 171 -4.46 12.64 -1.36
C LEU A 171 -5.69 13.51 -1.07
N GLU A 172 -5.52 14.71 -0.52
CA GLU A 172 -6.59 15.71 -0.35
C GLU A 172 -7.19 16.12 -1.70
N THR A 173 -6.34 16.32 -2.71
CA THR A 173 -6.77 16.59 -4.09
C THR A 173 -7.52 15.41 -4.69
N PHE A 174 -7.07 14.18 -4.41
CA PHE A 174 -7.76 12.96 -4.85
C PHE A 174 -9.16 12.84 -4.24
N VAL A 175 -9.30 12.97 -2.92
CA VAL A 175 -10.59 12.79 -2.22
C VAL A 175 -11.59 13.92 -2.48
N ALA A 176 -11.11 15.12 -2.85
CA ALA A 176 -11.93 16.29 -3.12
C ALA A 176 -12.96 16.53 -1.98
N ASN A 177 -14.26 16.59 -2.30
CA ASN A 177 -15.35 16.81 -1.35
C ASN A 177 -16.05 15.50 -0.92
N ALA A 178 -15.39 14.35 -1.03
CA ALA A 178 -15.96 13.08 -0.59
C ALA A 178 -16.36 13.14 0.89
N ARG A 179 -17.45 12.45 1.23
CA ARG A 179 -17.84 12.24 2.62
C ARG A 179 -17.09 11.01 3.15
N PRO A 180 -16.61 11.03 4.40
CA PRO A 180 -15.94 9.87 4.97
C PRO A 180 -16.91 8.69 5.12
N VAL A 181 -16.32 7.51 5.13
CA VAL A 181 -16.94 6.31 5.67
C VAL A 181 -16.92 6.45 7.20
N THR A 182 -18.09 6.30 7.80
CA THR A 182 -18.23 6.22 9.26
C THR A 182 -19.03 4.96 9.60
N ASP A 183 -18.99 4.52 10.85
CA ASP A 183 -19.80 3.39 11.29
C ASP A 183 -21.30 3.60 11.06
N ASN A 184 -21.76 4.86 11.17
CA ASN A 184 -23.15 5.24 10.93
C ASN A 184 -23.47 5.47 9.44
N HIS A 185 -22.45 5.51 8.58
CA HIS A 185 -22.59 5.69 7.13
C HIS A 185 -21.57 4.82 6.37
N PRO A 186 -21.71 3.48 6.39
CA PRO A 186 -20.78 2.55 5.76
C PRO A 186 -21.06 2.43 4.26
N SER A 187 -20.70 3.47 3.48
CA SER A 187 -21.12 3.61 2.07
C SER A 187 -20.75 2.45 1.14
N ILE A 188 -19.78 1.62 1.55
CA ILE A 188 -19.18 0.54 0.75
C ILE A 188 -19.81 -0.83 1.04
N GLU A 189 -20.54 -0.99 2.16
CA GLU A 189 -21.07 -2.30 2.59
C GLU A 189 -21.98 -2.97 1.54
N TYR A 190 -22.60 -2.15 0.69
CA TYR A 190 -23.55 -2.59 -0.34
C TYR A 190 -22.98 -2.54 -1.76
N ALA A 191 -21.67 -2.31 -1.92
CA ALA A 191 -21.01 -2.27 -3.21
C ALA A 191 -20.72 -3.70 -3.75
N PRO A 192 -20.69 -3.90 -5.09
CA PRO A 192 -20.23 -5.15 -5.69
C PRO A 192 -18.73 -5.39 -5.44
N TRP A 193 -18.31 -6.66 -5.47
CA TRP A 193 -17.00 -7.12 -5.02
C TRP A 193 -15.80 -6.67 -5.88
N ILE A 194 -15.93 -6.64 -7.21
CA ILE A 194 -14.82 -6.31 -8.13
C ILE A 194 -15.36 -5.42 -9.23
N ARG A 195 -14.59 -4.39 -9.60
CA ARG A 195 -14.90 -3.50 -10.73
C ARG A 195 -13.66 -3.37 -11.63
N PRO A 196 -13.40 -4.32 -12.54
CA PRO A 196 -12.16 -4.38 -13.31
C PRO A 196 -11.87 -3.07 -14.07
N GLU A 197 -12.91 -2.47 -14.65
CA GLU A 197 -12.81 -1.22 -15.40
C GLU A 197 -12.39 0.00 -14.57
N VAL A 198 -12.42 -0.09 -13.23
CA VAL A 198 -12.04 1.03 -12.38
C VAL A 198 -10.55 1.31 -12.46
N ILE A 199 -9.71 0.30 -12.73
CA ILE A 199 -8.25 0.51 -12.83
C ILE A 199 -7.89 1.58 -13.88
N HIS A 200 -8.61 1.58 -15.01
CA HIS A 200 -8.47 2.56 -16.09
C HIS A 200 -8.85 3.99 -15.70
N ARG A 201 -9.56 4.17 -14.58
CA ARG A 201 -9.98 5.48 -14.07
C ARG A 201 -9.16 5.92 -12.86
N ILE A 202 -8.91 5.02 -11.92
CA ILE A 202 -8.30 5.36 -10.64
C ILE A 202 -6.78 5.47 -10.75
N LEU A 203 -6.11 4.51 -11.39
CA LEU A 203 -4.65 4.50 -11.42
C LEU A 203 -4.09 5.69 -12.19
N PRO A 204 -4.57 6.04 -13.41
CA PRO A 204 -4.09 7.25 -14.10
C PRO A 204 -4.23 8.50 -13.24
N ARG A 205 -5.35 8.66 -12.52
CA ARG A 205 -5.59 9.80 -11.64
C ARG A 205 -4.62 9.83 -10.45
N LEU A 206 -4.27 8.68 -9.88
CA LEU A 206 -3.27 8.60 -8.81
C LEU A 206 -1.86 8.94 -9.32
N LEU A 207 -1.50 8.43 -10.51
CA LEU A 207 -0.21 8.72 -11.14
C LEU A 207 -0.07 10.19 -11.57
N GLU A 208 -1.17 10.84 -11.96
CA GLU A 208 -1.20 12.29 -12.25
C GLU A 208 -0.97 13.16 -11.01
N LEU A 209 -1.36 12.66 -9.83
CA LEU A 209 -1.17 13.33 -8.54
C LEU A 209 0.14 12.94 -7.86
N ALA A 210 0.97 12.12 -8.53
CA ALA A 210 2.21 11.66 -7.95
C ALA A 210 3.19 12.82 -7.76
N ALA A 211 3.91 12.78 -6.64
CA ALA A 211 4.90 13.78 -6.25
C ALA A 211 6.15 13.05 -5.73
N PRO A 212 7.34 13.67 -5.80
CA PRO A 212 8.54 13.08 -5.24
C PRO A 212 8.41 12.92 -3.71
N PRO A 213 9.05 11.91 -3.11
CA PRO A 213 9.07 11.74 -1.66
C PRO A 213 9.72 12.95 -0.96
N PRO A 214 9.20 13.42 0.18
CA PRO A 214 9.79 14.52 0.94
C PRO A 214 11.00 14.03 1.75
N LEU A 215 12.14 13.90 1.08
CA LEU A 215 13.37 13.35 1.66
C LEU A 215 14.10 14.34 2.56
N LYS A 216 14.60 13.84 3.67
CA LYS A 216 15.58 14.53 4.51
C LYS A 216 16.97 14.25 3.94
N THR A 217 17.72 15.32 3.64
CA THR A 217 19.13 15.28 3.24
C THR A 217 19.44 14.44 1.99
N ALA A 218 18.72 14.65 0.89
CA ALA A 218 19.00 14.02 -0.41
C ALA A 218 20.01 14.83 -1.24
N THR A 219 20.92 14.15 -1.93
CA THR A 219 21.64 14.79 -3.04
C THR A 219 20.71 14.93 -4.24
N GLN A 220 21.03 15.85 -5.16
CA GLN A 220 20.28 15.97 -6.40
C GLN A 220 20.38 14.69 -7.22
N GLU A 221 21.58 14.09 -7.28
CA GLU A 221 21.85 12.84 -7.99
C GLU A 221 20.95 11.69 -7.52
N PHE A 222 20.80 11.54 -6.20
CA PHE A 222 19.93 10.50 -5.63
C PHE A 222 18.44 10.80 -5.86
N SER A 223 18.05 12.08 -5.86
CA SER A 223 16.68 12.48 -6.20
C SER A 223 16.34 12.19 -7.65
N ASP A 224 17.29 12.42 -8.56
CA ASP A 224 17.15 12.12 -9.99
C ASP A 224 17.07 10.61 -10.23
N GLU A 225 17.82 9.81 -9.46
CA GLU A 225 17.76 8.34 -9.48
C GLU A 225 16.36 7.84 -9.09
N ILE A 226 15.81 8.29 -7.95
CA ILE A 226 14.44 7.95 -7.52
C ILE A 226 13.42 8.32 -8.60
N GLN A 227 13.56 9.49 -9.21
CA GLN A 227 12.65 9.92 -10.27
C GLN A 227 12.74 9.02 -11.51
N ALA A 228 13.94 8.56 -11.87
CA ALA A 228 14.13 7.64 -12.99
C ALA A 228 13.47 6.28 -12.73
N GLU A 229 13.67 5.73 -11.53
CA GLU A 229 13.05 4.47 -11.09
C GLU A 229 11.52 4.58 -11.03
N GLN A 230 10.99 5.69 -10.48
CA GLN A 230 9.54 5.93 -10.41
C GLN A 230 8.92 6.05 -11.81
N GLN A 231 9.59 6.75 -12.72
CA GLN A 231 9.11 6.87 -14.10
C GLN A 231 9.05 5.50 -14.78
N GLU A 232 10.00 4.62 -14.50
CA GLU A 232 10.03 3.26 -15.03
C GLU A 232 8.89 2.41 -14.48
N LEU A 233 8.70 2.41 -13.16
CA LEU A 233 7.59 1.71 -12.51
C LEU A 233 6.23 2.20 -13.04
N PHE A 234 6.07 3.50 -13.24
CA PHE A 234 4.81 4.06 -13.78
C PHE A 234 4.65 3.79 -15.28
N ASP A 235 5.73 3.73 -16.06
CA ASP A 235 5.69 3.28 -17.46
C ASP A 235 5.26 1.81 -17.53
N PHE A 236 5.70 0.98 -16.59
CA PHE A 236 5.25 -0.41 -16.47
C PHE A 236 3.74 -0.49 -16.21
N TYR A 237 3.22 0.25 -15.22
CA TYR A 237 1.78 0.30 -14.94
C TYR A 237 0.96 0.78 -16.15
N ARG A 238 1.43 1.82 -16.83
CA ARG A 238 0.79 2.31 -18.07
C ARG A 238 0.83 1.27 -19.18
N ALA A 239 1.89 0.47 -19.28
CA ALA A 239 1.98 -0.61 -20.26
C ALA A 239 0.92 -1.68 -20.00
N ILE A 240 0.72 -2.08 -18.74
CA ILE A 240 -0.31 -3.06 -18.38
C ILE A 240 -1.72 -2.55 -18.67
N ILE A 241 -2.01 -1.30 -18.30
CA ILE A 241 -3.29 -0.65 -18.64
C ILE A 241 -3.49 -0.60 -20.16
N ALA A 242 -2.46 -0.25 -20.93
CA ALA A 242 -2.54 -0.22 -22.38
C ALA A 242 -2.82 -1.62 -22.96
N ALA A 243 -2.21 -2.67 -22.40
CA ALA A 243 -2.47 -4.04 -22.83
C ALA A 243 -3.93 -4.45 -22.59
N ASP A 244 -4.47 -4.16 -21.39
CA ASP A 244 -5.86 -4.45 -21.04
C ASP A 244 -6.86 -3.67 -21.90
N ALA A 245 -6.56 -2.41 -22.22
CA ALA A 245 -7.34 -1.58 -23.13
C ALA A 245 -7.20 -1.96 -24.63
N GLY A 246 -6.31 -2.90 -24.96
CA GLY A 246 -6.04 -3.32 -26.34
C GLY A 246 -5.16 -2.36 -27.16
N ASP A 247 -4.54 -1.36 -26.54
CA ASP A 247 -3.57 -0.46 -27.18
C ASP A 247 -2.19 -1.12 -27.29
N ARG A 248 -2.05 -1.93 -28.34
CA ARG A 248 -0.84 -2.70 -28.62
C ARG A 248 0.38 -1.83 -28.93
N GLU A 249 0.20 -0.64 -29.49
CA GLU A 249 1.31 0.22 -29.88
C GLU A 249 1.91 0.91 -28.65
N LEU A 250 1.06 1.44 -27.76
CA LEU A 250 1.51 2.00 -26.50
C LEU A 250 2.14 0.93 -25.60
N TRP A 251 1.50 -0.23 -25.47
CA TRP A 251 2.05 -1.36 -24.71
C TRP A 251 3.45 -1.74 -25.21
N LYS A 252 3.64 -2.01 -26.51
CA LYS A 252 4.96 -2.36 -27.07
C LYS A 252 6.01 -1.31 -26.77
N LYS A 253 5.67 -0.03 -26.94
CA LYS A 253 6.58 1.09 -26.72
C LYS A 253 7.06 1.16 -25.27
N LEU A 254 6.14 1.02 -24.31
CA LEU A 254 6.45 1.12 -22.89
C LEU A 254 7.14 -0.14 -22.38
N ILE A 255 6.60 -1.32 -22.69
CA ILE A 255 7.14 -2.58 -22.14
C ILE A 255 8.55 -2.87 -22.63
N SER A 256 8.85 -2.54 -23.90
CA SER A 256 10.21 -2.72 -24.45
C SER A 256 11.22 -1.82 -23.73
N ARG A 257 10.80 -0.64 -23.26
CA ARG A 257 11.66 0.28 -22.51
C ARG A 257 11.91 -0.23 -21.10
N VAL A 258 10.85 -0.60 -20.38
CA VAL A 258 10.92 -1.12 -19.01
C VAL A 258 11.81 -2.36 -18.96
N VAL A 259 11.49 -3.38 -19.76
CA VAL A 259 12.27 -4.64 -19.77
C VAL A 259 13.71 -4.42 -20.24
N SER A 260 13.99 -3.42 -21.07
CA SER A 260 15.38 -3.14 -21.49
C SER A 260 16.25 -2.52 -20.40
N ARG A 261 15.63 -1.90 -19.38
CA ARG A 261 16.34 -1.19 -18.31
C ARG A 261 16.58 -2.08 -17.11
N ASP A 262 15.57 -2.85 -16.71
CA ASP A 262 15.71 -3.86 -15.67
C ASP A 262 15.16 -5.23 -16.17
N PRO A 263 15.95 -5.94 -17.00
CA PRO A 263 15.51 -7.18 -17.63
C PRO A 263 15.35 -8.35 -16.67
N GLU A 264 15.93 -8.28 -15.47
CA GLU A 264 15.95 -9.36 -14.49
C GLU A 264 15.00 -9.10 -13.31
N ASN A 265 14.20 -8.03 -13.36
CA ASN A 265 13.30 -7.67 -12.26
C ASN A 265 12.25 -8.76 -12.01
N PRO A 266 12.23 -9.41 -10.83
CA PRO A 266 11.27 -10.47 -10.52
C PRO A 266 9.80 -10.05 -10.64
N TYR A 267 9.48 -8.80 -10.31
CA TYR A 267 8.12 -8.28 -10.39
C TYR A 267 7.64 -8.17 -11.84
N TYR A 268 8.48 -7.64 -12.74
CA TYR A 268 8.16 -7.57 -14.17
C TYR A 268 8.02 -8.96 -14.79
N HIS A 269 8.90 -9.90 -14.44
CA HIS A 269 8.82 -11.29 -14.88
C HIS A 269 7.53 -11.98 -14.45
N TRP A 270 7.18 -11.86 -13.16
CA TRP A 270 5.98 -12.45 -12.60
C TRP A 270 4.72 -11.99 -13.34
N PHE A 271 4.61 -10.67 -13.57
CA PHE A 271 3.43 -10.10 -14.23
C PHE A 271 3.37 -10.46 -15.72
N LEU A 272 4.52 -10.51 -16.41
CA LEU A 272 4.59 -10.86 -17.84
C LEU A 272 4.50 -12.37 -18.09
N GLY A 273 4.39 -13.20 -17.05
CA GLY A 273 4.39 -14.66 -17.16
C GLY A 273 5.68 -15.22 -17.74
N SER A 274 6.77 -14.44 -17.70
CA SER A 274 8.08 -14.82 -18.19
C SER A 274 8.84 -15.39 -17.00
N ARG A 275 9.12 -16.70 -16.98
CA ARG A 275 10.02 -17.25 -15.95
C ARG A 275 11.42 -16.65 -16.14
N PRO A 276 12.14 -16.33 -15.05
CA PRO A 276 13.55 -15.97 -15.13
C PRO A 276 14.37 -17.10 -15.78
#